data_AF-A0A0E2L2I7-F1
#
_entry.id   AF-A0A0E2L2I7-F1
#
_cell.length_a   1.000
_cell.length_b   1.000
_cell.length_c   1.000
_cell.angle_alpha   90.00
_cell.angle_beta   90.00
_cell.angle_gamma   90.00
#
_symmetry.space_group_name_H-M   'P 1'
#
loop_
_entity.id
_entity.type
_entity.pdbx_description
1 polymer ?
#
loop_
_entity_poly.entity_id
_entity_poly.type
_entity_poly.pdbx_seq_one_letter_code
_entity_poly.pdbx_strand_id
1 'polypeptide(L)'
;MTVKQTVEITNKLGMHARPAMKLFELMQGFDAEVLLRNDEGTEAEANSVIALLMLDSAKGRQIEVEATGPQEEEALAAVIALFNSGFDED
;
A
#
# COMPACT_ATOMS: atom_id res chain seq x y z
N MET A 1 -5.87 7.37 -15.86
CA MET A 1 -4.50 7.33 -16.41
C MET A 1 -3.84 6.24 -15.57
N THR A 2 -2.59 6.34 -15.14
CA THR A 2 -2.06 5.49 -14.06
C THR A 2 -1.11 6.37 -13.29
N VAL A 3 -1.30 6.46 -11.98
CA VAL A 3 -0.41 7.24 -11.11
C VAL A 3 0.37 6.29 -10.24
N LYS A 4 1.64 6.62 -10.00
CA LYS A 4 2.50 5.79 -9.17
C LYS A 4 3.48 6.61 -8.38
N GLN A 5 3.79 6.12 -7.18
CA GLN A 5 4.68 6.79 -6.27
C GLN A 5 5.36 5.78 -5.35
N THR A 6 6.66 5.97 -5.13
CA THR A 6 7.44 5.15 -4.21
C THR A 6 7.37 5.71 -2.80
N VAL A 7 7.15 4.84 -1.81
CA VAL A 7 7.16 5.15 -0.37
C VAL A 7 8.04 4.19 0.40
N GLU A 8 8.57 4.67 1.51
CA GLU A 8 9.35 3.85 2.44
C GLU A 8 8.45 3.32 3.57
N ILE A 9 8.63 2.06 3.94
CA ILE A 9 7.95 1.48 5.09
C ILE A 9 8.68 1.87 6.36
N THR A 10 8.04 2.72 7.16
CA THR A 10 8.58 3.22 8.43
C THR A 10 8.17 2.36 9.63
N ASN A 11 7.07 1.59 9.52
CA ASN A 11 6.58 0.70 10.57
C ASN A 11 7.62 -0.40 10.91
N LYS A 12 7.82 -0.67 12.20
CA LYS A 12 8.75 -1.67 12.73
C LYS A 12 8.56 -3.11 12.23
N LEU A 13 7.31 -3.53 12.03
CA LEU A 13 6.95 -4.90 11.70
C LEU A 13 6.66 -5.13 10.21
N GLY A 14 6.62 -4.06 9.39
CA GLY A 14 6.41 -4.18 7.95
C GLY A 14 4.93 -4.29 7.54
N MET A 15 4.65 -4.96 6.42
CA MET A 15 3.28 -5.21 5.94
C MET A 15 2.67 -6.47 6.59
N HIS A 16 2.33 -6.38 7.87
CA HIS A 16 1.64 -7.45 8.61
C HIS A 16 0.10 -7.33 8.51
N ALA A 17 -0.64 -8.21 9.21
CA ALA A 17 -2.09 -8.32 9.05
C ALA A 17 -2.87 -7.02 9.35
N ARG A 18 -2.38 -6.20 10.29
CA ARG A 18 -3.02 -4.96 10.71
C ARG A 18 -2.91 -3.82 9.68
N PRO A 19 -1.72 -3.45 9.17
CA PRO A 19 -1.60 -2.45 8.10
C PRO A 19 -2.25 -2.94 6.81
N ALA A 20 -2.19 -4.25 6.52
CA ALA A 20 -2.87 -4.84 5.37
C ALA A 20 -4.40 -4.68 5.44
N MET A 21 -5.01 -4.94 6.60
CA MET A 21 -6.45 -4.71 6.82
C MET A 21 -6.82 -3.24 6.70
N LYS A 22 -6.04 -2.32 7.28
CA LYS A 22 -6.29 -0.87 7.16
C LYS A 22 -6.24 -0.39 5.72
N LEU A 23 -5.25 -0.85 4.96
CA LEU A 23 -5.12 -0.52 3.55
C LEU A 23 -6.31 -1.08 2.76
N PHE A 24 -6.72 -2.33 3.03
CA PHE A 24 -7.89 -2.94 2.43
C PHE A 24 -9.17 -2.13 2.71
N GLU A 25 -9.43 -1.78 3.98
CA GLU A 25 -10.57 -0.97 4.39
C GLU A 25 -10.56 0.42 3.74
N LEU A 26 -9.38 1.04 3.64
CA LEU A 26 -9.21 2.31 2.95
C LEU A 26 -9.61 2.19 1.47
N MET A 27 -9.16 1.13 0.78
CA MET A 27 -9.49 0.88 -0.62
C MET A 27 -10.96 0.57 -0.85
N GLN A 28 -11.68 -0.01 0.12
CA GLN A 28 -13.13 -0.21 -0.01
C GLN A 28 -13.91 1.12 -0.17
N GLY A 29 -13.30 2.25 0.19
CA GLY A 29 -13.88 3.59 0.04
C GLY A 29 -13.61 4.28 -1.31
N PHE A 30 -12.77 3.69 -2.18
CA PHE A 30 -12.38 4.29 -3.45
C PHE A 30 -12.70 3.37 -4.63
N ASP A 31 -13.15 3.97 -5.73
CA ASP A 31 -13.27 3.30 -7.03
C ASP A 31 -11.93 3.41 -7.78
N ALA A 32 -10.93 2.68 -7.26
CA ALA A 32 -9.59 2.58 -7.84
C ALA A 32 -8.94 1.26 -7.44
N GLU A 33 -8.14 0.72 -8.35
CA GLU A 33 -7.28 -0.43 -8.08
C GLU A 33 -5.90 0.07 -7.66
N VAL A 34 -5.36 -0.47 -6.58
CA VAL A 34 -4.01 -0.13 -6.09
C VAL A 34 -3.15 -1.38 -6.04
N LEU A 35 -2.01 -1.31 -6.70
CA LEU A 35 -0.98 -2.33 -6.74
C LEU A 35 0.27 -1.84 -6.01
N LEU A 36 0.84 -2.70 -5.17
CA LEU A 36 2.07 -2.44 -4.45
C LEU A 36 3.16 -3.34 -5.00
N ARG A 37 4.31 -2.78 -5.32
CA ARG A 37 5.46 -3.52 -5.83
C ARG A 37 6.68 -3.27 -4.95
N ASN A 38 7.30 -4.33 -4.46
CA ASN A 38 8.56 -4.21 -3.72
C ASN A 38 9.77 -4.14 -4.68
N ASP A 39 10.94 -3.77 -4.15
CA ASP A 39 12.18 -3.68 -4.92
C ASP A 39 12.60 -5.02 -5.55
N GLU A 40 12.17 -6.15 -4.98
CA GLU A 40 12.42 -7.50 -5.51
C GLU A 40 11.47 -7.87 -6.66
N GLY A 41 10.53 -7.00 -7.04
CA GLY A 41 9.56 -7.22 -8.11
C GLY A 41 8.34 -8.06 -7.70
N THR A 42 8.14 -8.29 -6.40
CA THR A 42 6.92 -8.90 -5.87
C THR A 42 5.79 -7.87 -5.89
N GLU A 43 4.64 -8.28 -6.38
CA GLU A 43 3.46 -7.45 -6.52
C GLU A 43 2.35 -7.94 -5.58
N ALA A 44 1.62 -7.01 -4.99
CA ALA A 44 0.45 -7.28 -4.17
C ALA A 44 -0.65 -6.26 -4.41
N GLU A 45 -1.86 -6.75 -4.55
CA GLU A 45 -3.04 -5.89 -4.67
C GLU A 45 -3.50 -5.42 -3.27
N ALA A 46 -3.82 -4.14 -3.17
CA ALA A 46 -4.33 -3.53 -1.95
C ALA A 46 -5.72 -4.06 -1.54
N ASN A 47 -6.45 -4.67 -2.48
CA ASN A 47 -7.74 -5.34 -2.26
C ASN A 47 -7.58 -6.75 -1.63
N SER A 48 -6.36 -7.25 -1.45
CA SER A 48 -6.11 -8.62 -1.03
C SER A 48 -5.16 -8.63 0.15
N VAL A 49 -5.75 -8.77 1.35
CA VAL A 49 -4.99 -8.88 2.61
C VAL A 49 -3.95 -10.00 2.51
N ILE A 50 -4.25 -11.11 1.83
CA ILE A 50 -3.31 -12.22 1.64
C ILE A 50 -2.13 -11.80 0.76
N ALA A 51 -2.39 -11.09 -0.35
CA ALA A 51 -1.31 -10.63 -1.22
C ALA A 51 -0.40 -9.64 -0.49
N LEU A 52 -0.99 -8.72 0.29
CA LEU A 52 -0.24 -7.76 1.11
C LEU A 52 0.65 -8.44 2.15
N LEU A 53 0.17 -9.53 2.76
CA LEU A 53 0.96 -10.34 3.69
C LEU A 53 2.12 -11.09 3.02
N MET A 54 1.98 -11.40 1.73
CA MET A 54 3.02 -12.04 0.92
C MET A 54 4.02 -11.03 0.35
N LEU A 55 3.66 -9.75 0.33
CA LEU A 55 4.55 -8.67 -0.06
C LEU A 55 5.64 -8.56 1.00
N ASP A 56 6.81 -9.15 0.74
CA ASP A 56 7.94 -9.15 1.67
C ASP A 56 8.48 -7.72 1.90
N SER A 57 7.89 -7.07 2.89
CA SER A 57 7.88 -5.61 3.04
C SER A 57 8.36 -5.25 4.44
N ALA A 58 9.63 -5.52 4.71
CA ALA A 58 10.27 -5.18 5.97
C ALA A 58 10.48 -3.67 6.14
N LYS A 59 10.65 -3.22 7.38
CA LYS A 59 11.01 -1.84 7.72
C LYS A 59 12.21 -1.36 6.90
N GLY A 60 12.10 -0.14 6.35
CA GLY A 60 13.16 0.52 5.57
C GLY A 60 13.24 0.07 4.12
N ARG A 61 12.34 -0.81 3.66
CA ARG A 61 12.18 -1.11 2.23
C ARG A 61 11.31 -0.06 1.55
N GLN A 62 11.60 0.13 0.27
CA GLN A 62 10.80 0.97 -0.63
C GLN A 62 9.76 0.11 -1.34
N ILE A 63 8.54 0.63 -1.42
CA ILE A 63 7.41 0.04 -2.14
C ILE A 63 6.93 1.07 -3.16
N GLU A 64 6.85 0.67 -4.42
CA GLU A 64 6.15 1.43 -5.46
C GLU A 64 4.64 1.15 -5.31
N VAL A 65 3.86 2.19 -5.08
CA VAL A 65 2.40 2.13 -5.05
C VAL A 65 1.91 2.69 -6.37
N GLU A 66 1.18 1.88 -7.12
CA GLU A 66 0.54 2.23 -8.37
C GLU A 66 -0.96 2.21 -8.18
N ALA A 67 -1.66 3.25 -8.64
CA ALA A 67 -3.11 3.34 -8.59
C ALA A 67 -3.66 3.57 -10.00
N THR A 68 -4.76 2.89 -10.30
CA THR A 68 -5.45 2.96 -11.58
C THR A 68 -6.94 3.05 -11.39
N GLY A 69 -7.59 3.93 -12.16
CA GLY A 69 -9.04 4.04 -12.19
C GLY A 69 -9.54 5.48 -12.07
N PRO A 70 -10.86 5.65 -11.90
CA PRO A 70 -11.49 6.96 -11.76
C PRO A 70 -10.95 7.79 -10.60
N GLN A 71 -10.60 7.15 -9.48
CA GLN A 71 -10.10 7.81 -8.26
C GLN A 71 -8.62 7.53 -7.98
N GLU A 72 -7.83 7.28 -9.02
CA GLU A 72 -6.42 6.88 -8.88
C GLU A 72 -5.57 7.88 -8.08
N GLU A 73 -5.76 9.19 -8.29
CA GLU A 73 -5.02 10.23 -7.57
C GLU A 73 -5.42 10.30 -6.09
N GLU A 74 -6.72 10.19 -5.79
CA GLU A 74 -7.25 10.22 -4.43
C GLU A 74 -6.84 8.98 -3.63
N ALA A 75 -6.96 7.80 -4.25
CA ALA A 75 -6.58 6.53 -3.67
C ALA A 75 -5.06 6.48 -3.40
N LEU A 76 -4.24 6.92 -4.36
CA LEU A 76 -2.80 7.02 -4.17
C LEU A 76 -2.49 7.97 -3.01
N ALA A 77 -3.02 9.19 -3.01
CA ALA A 77 -2.76 10.16 -1.93
C ALA A 77 -3.14 9.62 -0.55
N ALA A 78 -4.28 8.93 -0.43
CA ALA A 78 -4.74 8.32 0.82
C ALA A 78 -3.82 7.18 1.27
N VAL A 79 -3.38 6.31 0.34
CA VAL A 79 -2.42 5.23 0.65
C VAL A 79 -1.11 5.82 1.12
N ILE A 80 -0.54 6.77 0.39
CA ILE A 80 0.72 7.44 0.74
C ILE A 80 0.63 8.10 2.12
N ALA A 81 -0.50 8.73 2.45
CA ALA A 81 -0.75 9.29 3.77
C ALA A 81 -0.78 8.21 4.88
N LEU A 82 -1.37 7.04 4.61
CA LEU A 82 -1.40 5.91 5.54
C LEU A 82 0.01 5.35 5.80
N PHE A 83 0.83 5.20 4.75
CA PHE A 83 2.24 4.80 4.87
C PHE A 83 3.06 5.82 5.67
N ASN A 84 2.90 7.12 5.38
CA ASN A 84 3.59 8.19 6.10
C ASN A 84 3.17 8.30 7.57
N SER A 85 1.92 7.93 7.88
CA SER A 85 1.41 7.86 9.25
C SER A 85 1.86 6.60 10.00
N GLY A 86 2.68 5.75 9.36
CA GLY A 86 3.14 4.47 9.94
C GLY A 86 2.01 3.49 10.22
N PHE A 87 0.89 3.59 9.47
CA PHE A 87 -0.34 2.81 9.70
C PHE A 87 -0.96 3.00 11.11
N ASP A 88 -0.71 4.15 11.76
CA ASP A 88 -0.98 4.42 13.18
C ASP A 88 -0.43 3.33 14.12
N GLU A 89 0.82 2.92 13.87
CA GLU A 89 1.55 1.95 14.68
C GLU A 89 2.93 2.54 15.07
N ASP A 90 3.37 2.22 16.30
CA ASP A 90 4.54 2.81 16.98
C ASP A 90 5.85 2.03 16.75
#